data_AF-A0A1F6HUP3-F1
#
_entry.id   AF-A0A1F6HUP3-F1
#
_cell.length_a   1.000
_cell.length_b   1.000
_cell.length_c   1.000
_cell.angle_alpha   90.00
_cell.angle_beta   90.00
_cell.angle_gamma   90.00
#
_symmetry.space_group_name_H-M   'P 1'
#
loop_
_entity.id
_entity.type
_entity.pdbx_description
1 polymer ?
#
loop_
_entity_poly.entity_id
_entity_poly.type
_entity_poly.pdbx_seq_one_letter_code
_entity_poly.pdbx_strand_id
1 'polypeptide(L)'
;MRRYRFLTKDSVYGALNKLRNAFLAARDGDEVNEIINGILSYDERLKIGRRILVAEMLKGGFTIEEIVNTLKVGRTTVLFVSRNLDQFPNCFELLEKRNNKVEKEYQNKKHRLLGGSKKIFKSKEYTGYKRSNVNR
;
A
#
# COMPACT_ATOMS: atom_id res chain seq x y z
N MET A 1 -19.43 -9.80 -14.18
CA MET A 1 -20.15 -9.52 -12.92
C MET A 1 -21.34 -10.48 -12.69
N ARG A 2 -21.17 -11.79 -12.96
CA ARG A 2 -22.29 -12.78 -12.90
C ARG A 2 -22.72 -13.11 -11.47
N ARG A 3 -21.77 -13.16 -10.53
CA ARG A 3 -21.98 -13.54 -9.12
C ARG A 3 -22.84 -12.54 -8.33
N TYR A 4 -22.89 -11.28 -8.72
CA TYR A 4 -23.62 -10.23 -8.00
C TYR A 4 -24.87 -9.74 -8.74
N ARG A 5 -25.35 -10.50 -9.74
CA ARG A 5 -26.50 -10.09 -10.56
C ARG A 5 -27.79 -9.87 -9.78
N PHE A 6 -27.93 -10.50 -8.62
CA PHE A 6 -29.10 -10.37 -7.75
C PHE A 6 -29.04 -9.17 -6.80
N LEU A 7 -27.89 -8.47 -6.71
CA LEU A 7 -27.76 -7.32 -5.84
C LEU A 7 -28.32 -6.06 -6.50
N THR A 8 -29.06 -5.26 -5.73
CA THR A 8 -29.46 -3.93 -6.14
C THR A 8 -28.25 -2.99 -6.20
N LYS A 9 -28.33 -1.95 -7.04
CA LYS A 9 -27.27 -0.94 -7.13
C LYS A 9 -26.99 -0.31 -5.76
N ASP A 10 -28.05 -0.01 -5.00
CA ASP A 10 -27.94 0.60 -3.67
C ASP A 10 -27.22 -0.29 -2.68
N SER A 11 -27.45 -1.61 -2.73
CA SER A 11 -26.71 -2.57 -1.90
C SER A 11 -25.22 -2.56 -2.24
N VAL A 12 -24.87 -2.56 -3.53
CA VAL A 12 -23.47 -2.52 -3.97
C VAL A 12 -22.79 -1.21 -3.56
N TYR A 13 -23.43 -0.06 -3.80
CA TYR A 13 -22.88 1.23 -3.42
C TYR A 13 -22.77 1.39 -1.90
N GLY A 14 -23.77 0.94 -1.15
CA GLY A 14 -23.73 0.90 0.31
C GLY A 14 -22.52 0.13 0.82
N ALA A 15 -22.28 -1.08 0.30
CA ALA A 15 -21.12 -1.89 0.67
C ALA A 15 -19.78 -1.20 0.32
N LEU A 16 -19.64 -0.66 -0.89
CA LEU A 16 -18.42 0.03 -1.32
C LEU A 16 -18.14 1.31 -0.52
N ASN A 17 -19.18 2.05 -0.13
CA ASN A 17 -19.05 3.23 0.71
C ASN A 17 -18.59 2.85 2.13
N LYS A 18 -19.12 1.77 2.70
CA LYS A 18 -18.67 1.26 4.01
C LYS A 18 -17.21 0.83 3.96
N LEU A 19 -16.80 0.14 2.90
CA LEU A 19 -15.39 -0.23 2.69
C LEU A 19 -14.49 1.02 2.65
N ARG A 20 -14.87 2.04 1.87
CA ARG A 20 -14.13 3.31 1.80
C ARG A 20 -14.00 3.97 3.17
N ASN A 21 -15.10 4.06 3.92
CA ASN A 21 -15.10 4.68 5.24
C ASN A 21 -14.21 3.94 6.23
N ALA A 22 -14.18 2.60 6.17
CA ALA A 22 -13.29 1.80 7.01
C ALA A 22 -11.81 2.14 6.75
N PHE A 23 -11.38 2.23 5.49
CA PHE A 23 -10.00 2.59 5.16
C PHE A 23 -9.65 4.05 5.47
N LEU A 24 -10.63 4.96 5.49
CA LEU A 24 -10.42 6.37 5.83
C LEU A 24 -10.48 6.65 7.35
N ALA A 25 -10.93 5.68 8.16
CA ALA A 25 -11.01 5.83 9.60
C ALA A 25 -9.64 5.74 10.30
N ALA A 26 -8.66 5.09 9.67
CA ALA A 26 -7.35 4.84 10.26
C ALA A 26 -6.46 6.10 10.26
N ARG A 27 -5.88 6.42 11.41
CA ARG A 27 -4.96 7.55 11.61
C ARG A 27 -3.52 7.19 11.33
N ASP A 28 -3.13 5.94 11.53
CA ASP A 28 -1.77 5.45 11.35
C ASP A 28 -1.74 4.02 10.80
N GLY A 29 -0.56 3.46 10.62
CA GLY A 29 -0.39 2.11 10.11
C GLY A 29 -0.80 1.00 11.07
N ASP A 30 -0.81 1.25 12.39
CA ASP A 30 -1.23 0.26 13.38
C ASP A 30 -2.75 0.12 13.36
N GLU A 31 -3.49 1.24 13.32
CA GLU A 31 -4.94 1.23 13.11
C GLU A 31 -5.34 0.64 11.75
N VAL A 32 -4.58 0.94 10.68
CA VAL A 32 -4.78 0.27 9.38
C VAL A 32 -4.67 -1.25 9.54
N ASN A 33 -3.66 -1.74 10.28
CA ASN A 33 -3.47 -3.18 10.50
C ASN A 33 -4.64 -3.79 11.26
N GLU A 34 -5.14 -3.15 12.31
CA GLU A 34 -6.32 -3.62 13.04
C GLU A 34 -7.54 -3.72 12.12
N ILE A 35 -7.80 -2.67 11.34
CA ILE A 35 -8.94 -2.62 10.41
C ILE A 35 -8.82 -3.71 9.34
N ILE A 36 -7.69 -3.84 8.64
CA ILE A 36 -7.55 -4.84 7.58
C ILE A 36 -7.58 -6.27 8.14
N ASN A 37 -7.06 -6.50 9.35
CA ASN A 37 -7.06 -7.82 9.97
C ASN A 37 -8.48 -8.21 10.42
N GLY A 38 -9.28 -7.25 10.86
CA GLY A 38 -10.66 -7.47 11.30
C GLY A 38 -11.64 -7.68 10.14
N ILE A 39 -11.44 -7.01 8.99
CA ILE A 39 -12.42 -7.04 7.89
C ILE A 39 -12.02 -7.96 6.73
N LEU A 40 -10.72 -8.19 6.50
CA LEU A 40 -10.23 -8.97 5.36
C LEU A 40 -9.62 -10.30 5.82
N SER A 41 -9.91 -11.36 5.06
CA SER A 41 -9.18 -12.62 5.19
C SER A 41 -7.69 -12.44 4.87
N TYR A 42 -6.87 -13.36 5.35
CA TYR A 42 -5.44 -13.38 5.04
C TYR A 42 -5.16 -13.44 3.53
N ASP A 43 -5.92 -14.25 2.80
CA ASP A 43 -5.79 -14.40 1.34
C ASP A 43 -6.17 -13.11 0.60
N GLU A 44 -7.22 -12.40 1.02
CA GLU A 44 -7.59 -11.09 0.44
C GLU A 44 -6.50 -10.05 0.64
N ARG A 45 -5.95 -9.95 1.87
CA ARG A 45 -4.83 -9.05 2.18
C ARG A 45 -3.63 -9.34 1.29
N LEU A 46 -3.26 -10.62 1.17
CA LEU A 46 -2.14 -11.04 0.34
C LEU A 46 -2.36 -10.74 -1.14
N LYS A 47 -3.57 -10.98 -1.67
CA LYS A 47 -3.93 -10.69 -3.07
C LYS A 47 -3.88 -9.20 -3.38
N ILE A 48 -4.38 -8.35 -2.49
CA ILE A 48 -4.31 -6.89 -2.65
C ILE A 48 -2.83 -6.45 -2.66
N GLY A 49 -2.05 -6.87 -1.66
CA GLY A 49 -0.63 -6.53 -1.57
C GLY A 49 0.18 -6.99 -2.80
N ARG A 50 -0.05 -8.23 -3.27
CA ARG A 50 0.60 -8.75 -4.48
C ARG A 50 0.29 -7.93 -5.72
N ARG A 51 -0.94 -7.43 -5.89
CA ARG A 51 -1.30 -6.58 -7.05
C ARG A 51 -0.56 -5.24 -7.03
N ILE A 52 -0.34 -4.67 -5.85
CA ILE A 52 0.45 -3.44 -5.70
C ILE A 52 1.92 -3.71 -6.09
N LEU A 53 2.52 -4.78 -5.55
CA LEU A 53 3.89 -5.17 -5.89
C LEU A 53 4.08 -5.45 -7.39
N VAL A 54 3.12 -6.14 -8.01
CA VAL A 54 3.12 -6.37 -9.46
C VAL A 54 3.13 -5.04 -10.22
N ALA A 55 2.30 -4.08 -9.80
CA ALA A 55 2.24 -2.79 -10.45
C ALA A 55 3.54 -1.98 -10.31
N GLU A 56 4.17 -2.03 -9.14
CA GLU A 56 5.48 -1.42 -8.89
C GLU A 56 6.57 -2.03 -9.79
N MET A 57 6.60 -3.37 -9.91
CA MET A 57 7.54 -4.03 -10.82
C MET A 57 7.27 -3.71 -12.29
N LEU A 58 6.01 -3.67 -12.72
CA LEU A 58 5.68 -3.28 -14.10
C LEU A 58 6.14 -1.86 -14.41
N LYS A 59 5.94 -0.92 -13.48
CA LYS A 59 6.46 0.46 -13.61
C LYS A 59 7.98 0.54 -13.59
N GLY A 60 8.64 -0.38 -12.89
CA GLY A 60 10.09 -0.52 -12.84
C GLY A 60 10.71 -1.14 -14.11
N GLY A 61 9.89 -1.49 -15.11
CA GLY A 61 10.36 -2.06 -16.39
C GLY A 61 10.60 -3.57 -16.36
N PHE A 62 10.18 -4.26 -15.30
CA PHE A 62 10.31 -5.72 -15.21
C PHE A 62 9.36 -6.43 -16.18
N THR A 63 9.83 -7.51 -16.78
CA THR A 63 9.04 -8.36 -17.67
C THR A 63 8.00 -9.18 -16.90
N ILE A 64 6.96 -9.62 -17.60
CA ILE A 64 5.91 -10.48 -17.03
C ILE A 64 6.51 -11.75 -16.42
N GLU A 65 7.52 -12.34 -17.06
CA GLU A 65 8.14 -13.59 -16.60
C GLU A 65 8.94 -13.40 -15.31
N GLU A 66 9.71 -12.31 -15.20
CA GLU A 66 10.42 -11.95 -13.98
C GLU A 66 9.47 -11.74 -12.81
N ILE A 67 8.33 -11.09 -13.05
CA ILE A 67 7.31 -10.83 -12.03
C ILE A 67 6.66 -12.14 -11.56
N VAL A 68 6.29 -13.02 -12.50
CA VAL A 68 5.74 -14.35 -12.18
C VAL A 68 6.74 -15.15 -11.36
N ASN A 69 8.01 -15.15 -11.75
CA ASN A 69 9.06 -15.93 -11.09
C ASN A 69 9.41 -15.40 -9.70
N THR A 70 9.44 -14.08 -9.54
CA THR A 70 9.79 -13.39 -8.28
C THR A 70 8.64 -13.43 -7.28
N LEU A 71 7.43 -13.05 -7.72
CA LEU A 71 6.29 -12.92 -6.81
C LEU A 71 5.46 -14.20 -6.70
N LYS A 72 5.75 -15.23 -7.51
CA LYS A 72 4.97 -16.48 -7.61
C LYS A 72 3.48 -16.23 -7.85
N VAL A 73 3.17 -15.21 -8.65
CA VAL A 73 1.81 -14.85 -9.04
C VAL A 73 1.47 -15.44 -10.41
N GLY A 74 0.21 -15.80 -10.63
CA GLY A 74 -0.23 -16.28 -11.94
C GLY A 74 -0.10 -15.21 -13.03
N ARG A 75 0.28 -15.63 -14.25
CA ARG A 75 0.42 -14.74 -15.43
C ARG A 75 -0.85 -13.93 -15.70
N THR A 76 -2.02 -14.50 -15.46
CA THR A 76 -3.32 -13.82 -15.60
C THR A 76 -3.46 -12.63 -14.65
N THR A 77 -2.96 -12.74 -13.42
CA THR A 77 -2.94 -11.64 -12.45
C THR A 77 -2.02 -10.52 -12.91
N VAL A 78 -0.84 -10.86 -13.45
CA VAL A 78 0.11 -9.85 -13.97
C VAL A 78 -0.51 -9.10 -15.15
N LEU A 79 -1.11 -9.82 -16.10
CA LEU A 79 -1.82 -9.22 -17.23
C LEU A 79 -3.01 -8.35 -16.79
N PHE A 80 -3.75 -8.78 -15.79
CA PHE A 80 -4.85 -7.98 -15.22
C PHE A 80 -4.34 -6.67 -14.63
N VAL A 81 -3.25 -6.70 -13.86
CA VAL A 81 -2.66 -5.49 -13.27
C VAL A 81 -2.06 -4.58 -14.35
N SER A 82 -1.39 -5.14 -15.36
CA SER A 82 -0.88 -4.39 -16.50
C SER A 82 -1.99 -3.61 -17.22
N ARG A 83 -3.13 -4.25 -17.52
CA ARG A 83 -4.28 -3.55 -18.11
C ARG A 83 -4.83 -2.44 -17.20
N ASN A 84 -4.84 -2.68 -15.89
CA ASN A 84 -5.33 -1.68 -14.94
C ASN A 84 -4.38 -0.50 -14.77
N LEU A 85 -3.08 -0.69 -14.97
CA LEU A 85 -2.12 0.42 -15.00
C LEU A 85 -2.46 1.40 -16.11
N ASP A 86 -2.80 0.88 -17.30
CA ASP A 86 -3.18 1.70 -18.45
C ASP A 86 -4.57 2.34 -18.26
N GLN A 87 -5.54 1.60 -17.70
CA GLN A 87 -6.91 2.07 -17.51
C GLN A 87 -7.07 3.05 -16.33
N PHE A 88 -6.25 2.91 -15.29
CA PHE A 88 -6.36 3.68 -14.05
C PHE A 88 -5.01 4.27 -13.64
N PRO A 89 -4.36 5.10 -14.47
CA PRO A 89 -3.01 5.61 -14.21
C PRO A 89 -2.95 6.39 -12.88
N ASN A 90 -3.96 7.20 -12.60
CA ASN A 90 -4.06 7.99 -11.37
C ASN A 90 -4.06 7.14 -10.10
N CYS A 91 -4.55 5.90 -10.14
CA CYS A 91 -4.59 5.01 -8.97
C CYS A 91 -3.18 4.77 -8.44
N PHE A 92 -2.27 4.36 -9.32
CA PHE A 92 -0.91 3.99 -8.94
C PHE A 92 -0.05 5.22 -8.65
N GLU A 93 -0.31 6.35 -9.30
CA GLU A 93 0.31 7.62 -8.93
C GLU A 93 -0.06 8.07 -7.50
N LEU A 94 -1.33 7.94 -7.11
CA LEU A 94 -1.76 8.29 -5.76
C LEU A 94 -1.11 7.40 -4.71
N LEU A 95 -1.01 6.10 -4.99
CA LEU A 95 -0.31 5.15 -4.12
C LEU A 95 1.17 5.50 -3.97
N GLU A 96 1.85 5.80 -5.08
CA GLU A 96 3.26 6.18 -5.07
C GLU A 96 3.50 7.51 -4.34
N LYS A 97 2.71 8.54 -4.63
CA LYS A 97 2.75 9.84 -3.93
C LYS A 97 2.57 9.65 -2.43
N ARG A 98 1.60 8.82 -2.02
CA ARG A 98 1.36 8.50 -0.61
C ARG A 98 2.54 7.75 0.00
N ASN A 99 3.08 6.75 -0.67
CA ASN A 99 4.20 5.96 -0.18
C ASN A 99 5.45 6.84 0.02
N ASN A 100 5.75 7.71 -0.95
CA ASN A 100 6.86 8.66 -0.87
C ASN A 100 6.71 9.65 0.28
N LYS A 101 5.50 10.15 0.55
CA LYS A 101 5.23 11.02 1.71
C LYS A 101 5.52 10.28 3.02
N VAL A 102 5.01 9.06 3.14
CA VAL A 102 5.18 8.23 4.33
C VAL A 102 6.65 7.87 4.56
N GLU A 103 7.35 7.50 3.49
CA GLU A 103 8.77 7.15 3.56
C GLU A 103 9.63 8.35 3.96
N LYS A 104 9.37 9.53 3.38
CA LYS A 104 10.06 10.77 3.79
C LYS A 104 9.86 11.07 5.27
N GLU A 105 8.64 10.98 5.77
CA GLU A 105 8.34 11.24 7.17
C GLU A 105 9.01 10.22 8.11
N TYR A 106 8.98 8.94 7.74
CA TYR A 106 9.67 7.88 8.46
C TYR A 106 11.20 8.13 8.50
N GLN A 107 11.82 8.41 7.36
CA GLN A 107 13.26 8.64 7.25
C GLN A 107 13.72 9.86 8.06
N ASN A 108 12.88 10.89 8.17
CA ASN A 108 13.16 12.07 8.99
C ASN A 108 13.09 11.78 10.49
N LYS A 109 12.16 10.92 10.92
CA LYS A 109 11.88 10.66 12.33
C LYS A 109 12.60 9.44 12.91
N LYS A 110 13.08 8.52 12.06
CA LYS A 110 13.72 7.26 12.50
C LYS A 110 15.05 7.45 13.22
N HIS A 111 15.76 8.56 12.97
CA HIS A 111 17.03 8.86 13.65
C HIS A 111 17.03 10.27 14.23
N ARG A 112 17.52 10.37 15.46
CA ARG A 112 17.87 11.65 16.07
C ARG A 112 19.37 11.86 15.97
N LEU A 113 19.78 13.08 15.62
CA LEU A 113 21.18 13.47 15.64
C LEU A 113 21.58 13.82 17.07
N LEU A 114 22.55 13.11 17.62
CA LEU A 114 23.17 13.37 18.91
C LEU A 114 24.48 14.14 18.73
N GLY A 115 24.68 15.14 19.58
CA GLY A 115 25.88 15.97 19.62
C GLY A 115 25.57 17.43 19.90
N GLY A 116 26.41 18.08 20.71
CA GLY A 116 26.35 19.52 20.94
C GLY A 116 26.58 20.31 19.65
N SER A 117 26.21 21.59 19.65
CA SER A 117 26.27 22.50 18.50
C SER A 117 27.65 22.60 17.85
N LYS A 118 28.74 22.29 18.57
CA LYS A 118 30.12 22.33 18.09
C LYS A 118 30.61 21.06 17.38
N LYS A 119 29.83 19.96 17.36
CA LYS A 119 30.27 18.69 16.76
C LYS A 119 29.93 18.65 15.26
N ILE A 120 30.95 18.62 14.41
CA ILE A 120 30.81 18.61 12.93
C ILE A 120 30.14 17.30 12.46
N PHE A 121 30.54 16.17 13.02
CA PHE A 121 29.90 14.86 12.76
C PHE A 121 29.02 14.48 13.94
N LYS A 122 27.70 14.57 13.74
CA LYS A 122 26.69 14.14 14.72
C LYS A 122 26.46 12.63 14.62
N SER A 123 26.45 11.94 15.75
CA SER A 123 26.08 10.52 15.80
C SER A 123 24.57 10.38 15.58
N LYS A 124 24.15 9.31 14.91
CA LYS A 124 22.73 9.00 14.69
C LYS A 124 22.29 7.94 15.70
N GLU A 125 21.27 8.23 16.48
CA GLU A 125 20.61 7.26 17.35
C GLU A 125 19.23 6.91 16.78
N TYR A 126 18.89 5.62 16.76
CA TYR A 126 17.57 5.16 16.32
C TYR A 126 16.51 5.48 17.38
N THR A 127 15.41 6.10 16.95
CA THR A 127 14.38 6.64 17.86
C THR A 127 13.32 5.63 18.29
N GLY A 128 13.33 4.42 17.74
CA GLY A 128 12.25 3.45 17.93
C GLY A 128 11.02 3.70 17.05
N TYR A 129 11.00 4.79 16.28
CA TYR A 129 9.88 5.17 15.41
C TYR A 129 9.74 4.17 14.25
N LYS A 130 8.60 3.49 14.14
CA LYS A 130 8.31 2.53 13.05
C LYS A 130 7.58 3.20 11.90
N ARG A 131 7.64 2.60 10.71
CA ARG A 131 6.85 3.05 9.54
C ARG A 131 5.34 3.02 9.78
N SER A 132 4.86 2.17 10.69
CA SER A 132 3.45 2.15 11.09
C SER A 132 3.04 3.36 11.92
N ASN A 133 3.97 4.00 12.65
CA ASN A 133 3.67 5.20 13.45
C ASN A 133 3.56 6.49 12.62
N VAL A 134 3.67 6.40 11.29
CA VAL A 134 3.50 7.53 10.37
C VAL A 134 2.03 7.79 10.12
N ASN A 135 1.60 9.02 10.35
CA ASN A 135 0.21 9.43 10.15
C ASN A 135 -0.24 9.26 8.69
N ARG A 136 -1.47 8.75 8.53
CA ARG A 136 -2.13 8.44 7.26
C ARG A 136 -3.17 9.50 6.88
#